data_AF-X1CX60-F1
#
_entry.id   AF-X1CX60-F1
#
_cell.length_a   1.000
_cell.length_b   1.000
_cell.length_c   1.000
_cell.angle_alpha   90.00
_cell.angle_beta   90.00
_cell.angle_gamma   90.00
#
_symmetry.space_group_name_H-M   'P 1'
#
loop_
_entity.id
_entity.type
_entity.pdbx_description
1 polymer ?
#
loop_
_entity_poly.entity_id
_entity_poly.type
_entity_poly.pdbx_seq_one_letter_code
_entity_poly.pdbx_strand_id
1 'polypeptide(L)'
;ATIYRIIDTEGNTIRVTTEPQMKKSEEEAGCMLSPIQPDIVPVPRVAKDISQVKGIVFEDHNANGIQDIGEIGLPDILVSNGLTVTVTDESGSYLLPREGHFVFITTPSNYISTTPWYKDLLEDNLHFGLKFTPDKDSKQFTFVQITDIHLDTIEEHRIFFEKAISCI
;
A
#
# COMPACT_ATOMS: atom_id res chain seq x y z
N ALA A 1 -11.76 7.25 26.63
CA ALA A 1 -11.78 6.49 27.90
C ALA A 1 -10.81 5.33 27.77
N THR A 2 -9.97 5.06 28.78
CA THR A 2 -9.05 3.92 28.75
C THR A 2 -9.83 2.63 28.89
N ILE A 3 -9.60 1.68 27.98
CA ILE A 3 -10.22 0.36 28.02
C ILE A 3 -9.20 -0.60 28.64
N TYR A 4 -9.66 -1.46 29.53
CA TYR A 4 -8.86 -2.49 30.21
C TYR A 4 -9.36 -3.88 29.82
N ARG A 5 -8.46 -4.84 29.78
CA ARG A 5 -8.79 -6.27 29.77
C ARG A 5 -8.44 -6.88 31.13
N ILE A 6 -9.29 -7.76 31.61
CA ILE A 6 -9.03 -8.65 32.75
C ILE A 6 -8.59 -9.98 32.17
N ILE A 7 -7.44 -10.45 32.62
CA ILE A 7 -6.75 -11.63 32.11
C ILE A 7 -6.72 -12.67 33.22
N ASP A 8 -7.06 -13.92 32.93
CA ASP A 8 -6.91 -15.02 33.88
C ASP A 8 -5.43 -15.44 34.04
N THR A 9 -5.19 -16.42 34.92
CA THR A 9 -3.85 -16.98 35.17
C THR A 9 -3.27 -17.75 33.98
N GLU A 10 -4.10 -18.12 33.00
CA GLU A 10 -3.71 -18.80 31.77
C GLU A 10 -3.37 -17.81 30.64
N GLY A 11 -3.59 -16.51 30.86
CA GLY A 11 -3.32 -15.46 29.89
C GLY A 11 -4.50 -15.12 28.96
N ASN A 12 -5.68 -15.69 29.20
CA ASN A 12 -6.87 -15.44 28.39
C ASN A 12 -7.63 -14.20 28.87
N THR A 13 -8.16 -13.42 27.93
CA THR A 13 -9.00 -12.28 28.25
C THR A 13 -10.40 -12.74 28.62
N ILE A 14 -10.78 -12.56 29.89
CA ILE A 14 -12.11 -12.96 30.39
C ILE A 14 -13.13 -11.84 30.36
N ARG A 15 -12.69 -10.57 30.43
CA ARG A 15 -13.58 -9.40 30.36
C ARG A 15 -12.85 -8.16 29.86
N VAL A 16 -13.57 -7.29 29.15
CA VAL A 16 -13.14 -5.92 28.81
C VAL A 16 -14.00 -4.92 29.58
N THR A 17 -13.39 -3.89 30.17
CA THR A 17 -14.06 -2.87 30.97
C THR A 17 -13.44 -1.48 30.76
N THR A 18 -14.23 -0.43 30.93
CA THR A 18 -13.74 0.96 30.99
C THR A 18 -13.47 1.43 32.42
N GLU A 19 -13.85 0.63 33.41
CA GLU A 19 -13.62 0.89 34.83
C GLU A 19 -12.26 0.32 35.25
N PRO A 20 -11.39 1.09 35.93
CA PRO A 20 -10.04 0.65 36.31
C PRO A 20 -10.03 -0.25 37.56
N GLN A 21 -11.08 -1.03 37.79
CA GLN A 21 -11.29 -1.83 39.00
C GLN A 21 -11.72 -3.26 38.65
N MET A 22 -11.20 -4.24 39.39
CA MET A 22 -11.61 -5.64 39.29
C MET A 22 -12.73 -5.94 40.31
N LYS A 23 -13.54 -6.95 40.04
CA LYS A 23 -14.47 -7.48 41.04
C LYS A 23 -13.67 -8.27 42.07
N LYS A 24 -14.17 -8.29 43.31
CA LYS A 24 -13.57 -9.05 44.41
C LYS A 24 -13.34 -10.53 44.09
N SER A 25 -14.26 -11.13 43.33
CA SER A 25 -14.17 -12.51 42.85
C SER A 25 -13.07 -12.74 41.81
N GLU A 26 -12.62 -11.71 41.09
CA GLU A 26 -11.59 -11.77 40.06
C GLU A 26 -10.18 -11.61 40.67
N GLU A 27 -10.09 -10.80 41.72
CA GLU A 27 -8.88 -10.68 42.54
C GLU A 27 -8.58 -11.98 43.30
N GLU A 28 -9.60 -12.59 43.91
CA GLU A 28 -9.48 -13.88 44.59
C GLU A 28 -9.11 -15.02 43.62
N ALA A 29 -9.47 -14.90 42.33
CA ALA A 29 -9.11 -15.84 41.28
C ALA A 29 -7.72 -15.58 40.65
N GLY A 30 -6.98 -14.58 41.13
CA GLY A 30 -5.63 -14.26 40.63
C GLY A 30 -5.59 -13.62 39.24
N CYS A 31 -6.69 -12.99 38.80
CA CYS A 31 -6.75 -12.32 37.51
C CYS A 31 -5.93 -11.01 37.51
N MET A 32 -5.42 -10.63 36.35
CA MET A 32 -4.66 -9.39 36.15
C MET A 32 -5.45 -8.37 35.32
N LEU A 33 -5.47 -7.11 35.76
CA LEU A 33 -6.01 -5.98 34.99
C LEU A 33 -4.90 -5.36 34.15
N SER A 34 -5.07 -5.35 32.82
CA SER A 34 -4.12 -4.75 31.88
C SER A 34 -4.83 -3.72 31.00
N PRO A 35 -4.29 -2.49 30.85
CA PRO A 35 -4.81 -1.54 29.87
C PRO A 35 -4.71 -2.15 28.46
N ILE A 36 -5.80 -2.09 27.69
CA ILE A 36 -5.75 -2.29 26.24
C ILE A 36 -5.16 -1.01 25.68
N GLN A 37 -3.85 -1.04 25.46
CA GLN A 37 -3.22 -0.09 24.59
C GLN A 37 -3.58 -0.50 23.17
N PRO A 38 -4.01 0.41 22.28
CA PRO A 38 -3.92 0.12 20.86
C PRO A 38 -2.46 -0.26 20.61
N ASP A 39 -2.23 -1.42 19.99
CA ASP A 39 -0.88 -1.87 19.61
C ASP A 39 -0.33 -0.95 18.52
N ILE A 40 -0.05 0.30 18.86
CA ILE A 40 0.98 1.10 18.21
C ILE A 40 2.27 0.57 18.82
N VAL A 41 2.61 -0.68 18.50
CA VAL A 41 3.99 -1.13 18.62
C VAL A 41 4.77 -0.13 17.78
N PRO A 42 5.67 0.68 18.34
CA PRO A 42 6.61 1.42 17.51
C PRO A 42 7.46 0.32 16.89
N VAL A 43 7.08 -0.13 15.70
CA VAL A 43 7.95 -0.92 14.84
C VAL A 43 9.24 -0.11 14.81
N PRO A 44 10.41 -0.67 15.18
CA PRO A 44 11.66 0.06 15.09
C PRO A 44 11.86 0.39 13.61
N ARG A 45 11.38 1.57 13.21
CA ARG A 45 11.65 2.14 11.91
C ARG A 45 13.15 2.40 11.95
N VAL A 46 13.92 1.51 11.33
CA VAL A 46 15.19 1.90 10.74
C VAL A 46 14.86 3.18 10.00
N ALA A 47 15.39 4.31 10.48
CA ALA A 47 15.07 5.62 9.95
C ALA A 47 15.65 5.73 8.54
N LYS A 48 15.01 5.06 7.58
CA LYS A 48 15.06 5.34 6.16
C LYS A 48 14.64 6.79 6.07
N ASP A 49 15.52 7.67 5.63
CA ASP A 49 15.26 9.10 5.52
C ASP A 49 13.84 9.32 4.96
N ILE A 50 12.95 9.73 5.86
CA ILE A 50 11.49 9.62 5.72
C ILE A 50 10.88 10.89 5.16
N SER A 51 11.70 11.88 4.81
CA SER A 51 11.23 13.09 4.17
C SER A 51 11.02 12.90 2.67
N GLN A 52 11.69 11.91 2.07
CA GLN A 52 11.72 11.72 0.63
C GLN A 52 11.51 10.26 0.23
N VAL A 53 11.03 10.12 -0.99
CA VAL A 53 10.86 8.86 -1.71
C VAL A 53 11.81 8.90 -2.88
N LYS A 54 12.61 7.86 -3.00
CA LYS A 54 13.52 7.66 -4.12
C LYS A 54 13.29 6.30 -4.74
N GLY A 55 13.53 6.22 -6.03
CA GLY A 55 13.44 5.00 -6.82
C GLY A 55 14.11 5.19 -8.17
N ILE A 56 14.00 4.16 -9.00
CA ILE A 56 14.57 4.12 -10.35
C ILE A 56 13.48 3.58 -11.27
N VAL A 57 13.30 4.23 -12.41
CA VAL A 57 12.58 3.65 -13.54
C VAL A 57 13.61 3.06 -14.49
N PHE A 58 13.49 1.79 -14.85
CA PHE A 58 14.49 1.08 -15.65
C PHE A 58 13.86 0.30 -16.81
N GLU A 59 14.69 0.04 -17.82
CA GLU A 59 14.33 -0.77 -18.98
C GLU A 59 14.47 -2.26 -18.66
N ASP A 60 13.33 -2.89 -18.40
CA ASP A 60 13.20 -4.30 -18.05
C ASP A 60 13.06 -5.13 -19.34
N HIS A 61 14.19 -5.57 -19.87
CA HIS A 61 14.24 -6.27 -21.15
C HIS A 61 13.61 -7.66 -21.04
N ASN A 62 13.82 -8.33 -19.91
CA ASN A 62 13.39 -9.70 -19.68
C ASN A 62 11.98 -9.81 -19.05
N ALA A 63 11.39 -8.67 -18.68
CA ALA A 63 10.08 -8.53 -18.05
C ALA A 63 9.94 -9.24 -16.69
N ASN A 64 11.01 -9.29 -15.89
CA ASN A 64 10.99 -9.97 -14.58
C ASN A 64 10.63 -9.03 -13.41
N GLY A 65 10.52 -7.72 -13.64
CA GLY A 65 10.19 -6.71 -12.64
C GLY A 65 11.32 -6.35 -11.68
N ILE A 66 12.55 -6.77 -11.95
CA ILE A 66 13.75 -6.55 -11.15
C ILE A 66 14.80 -5.91 -12.05
N GLN A 67 15.51 -4.89 -11.56
CA GLN A 67 16.60 -4.30 -12.34
C GLN A 67 17.80 -5.24 -12.36
N ASP A 68 18.06 -5.85 -13.51
CA ASP A 68 19.20 -6.74 -13.73
C ASP A 68 20.46 -5.99 -14.19
N ILE A 69 21.61 -6.68 -14.13
CA ILE A 69 22.87 -6.16 -14.66
C ILE A 69 22.74 -5.95 -16.17
N GLY A 70 22.90 -4.70 -16.60
CA GLY A 70 22.75 -4.29 -18.01
C GLY A 70 21.42 -3.62 -18.32
N GLU A 71 20.46 -3.63 -17.39
CA GLU A 71 19.21 -2.88 -17.50
C GLU A 71 19.41 -1.44 -17.02
N ILE A 72 19.37 -0.53 -17.99
CA ILE A 72 19.63 0.89 -17.78
C ILE A 72 18.40 1.60 -17.22
N GLY A 73 18.64 2.71 -16.53
CA GLY A 73 17.57 3.62 -16.15
C GLY A 73 16.97 4.35 -17.35
N LEU A 74 15.69 4.68 -17.25
CA LEU A 74 14.94 5.40 -18.27
C LEU A 74 14.76 6.88 -17.87
N PRO A 75 15.36 7.83 -18.61
CA PRO A 75 15.13 9.25 -18.38
C PRO A 75 13.75 9.69 -18.87
N ASP A 76 13.36 10.90 -18.47
CA ASP A 76 12.17 11.60 -18.95
C ASP A 76 10.83 10.91 -18.64
N ILE A 77 10.81 10.02 -17.64
CA ILE A 77 9.60 9.37 -17.15
C ILE A 77 8.99 10.21 -16.03
N LEU A 78 7.70 10.53 -16.16
CA LEU A 78 6.95 11.25 -15.13
C LEU A 78 6.60 10.32 -13.96
N VAL A 79 6.97 10.73 -12.75
CA VAL A 79 6.70 10.04 -11.49
C VAL A 79 5.96 10.98 -10.55
N SER A 80 4.91 10.50 -9.88
CA SER A 80 4.06 11.33 -9.01
C SER A 80 3.66 10.61 -7.73
N ASN A 81 3.50 11.37 -6.65
CA ASN A 81 2.87 10.90 -5.40
C ASN A 81 1.42 11.39 -5.24
N GLY A 82 0.83 11.95 -6.30
CA GLY A 82 -0.50 12.55 -6.31
C GLY A 82 -0.55 14.02 -5.90
N LEU A 83 0.55 14.56 -5.34
CA LEU A 83 0.68 15.96 -4.94
C LEU A 83 1.77 16.69 -5.74
N THR A 84 2.92 16.03 -5.88
CA THR A 84 4.10 16.52 -6.60
C THR A 84 4.42 15.57 -7.74
N VAL A 85 4.84 16.13 -8.86
CA VAL A 85 5.33 15.39 -10.03
C VAL A 85 6.81 15.71 -10.23
N THR A 86 7.60 14.69 -10.54
CA THR A 86 9.01 14.81 -10.94
C THR A 86 9.26 14.03 -12.23
N VAL A 87 10.43 14.25 -12.81
CA VAL A 87 10.90 13.57 -14.01
C VAL A 87 12.16 12.78 -13.65
N THR A 88 12.29 11.55 -14.18
CA THR A 88 13.51 10.77 -13.99
C THR A 88 14.71 11.40 -14.69
N ASP A 89 15.88 11.33 -14.06
CA ASP A 89 17.14 11.81 -14.62
C ASP A 89 17.76 10.83 -15.65
N GLU A 90 18.94 11.16 -16.19
CA GLU A 90 19.69 10.32 -17.15
C GLU A 90 19.95 8.89 -16.67
N SER A 91 19.96 8.66 -15.37
CA SER A 91 20.13 7.34 -14.74
C SER A 91 18.81 6.64 -14.42
N GLY A 92 17.66 7.22 -14.82
CA GLY A 92 16.33 6.77 -14.46
C GLY A 92 15.94 7.04 -13.01
N SER A 93 16.76 7.76 -12.25
CA SER A 93 16.51 8.01 -10.83
C SER A 93 15.47 9.11 -10.65
N TYR A 94 14.63 8.97 -9.63
CA TYR A 94 13.68 10.01 -9.23
C TYR A 94 13.71 10.25 -7.72
N LEU A 95 13.32 11.47 -7.34
CA LEU A 95 13.21 11.90 -5.95
C LEU A 95 11.94 12.74 -5.77
N LEU A 96 11.13 12.39 -4.78
CA LEU A 96 9.89 13.07 -4.43
C LEU A 96 9.81 13.29 -2.92
N PRO A 97 9.05 14.28 -2.43
CA PRO A 97 8.63 14.33 -1.03
C PRO A 97 7.85 13.06 -0.63
N ARG A 98 8.08 12.54 0.57
CA ARG A 98 7.35 11.38 1.11
C ARG A 98 6.01 11.84 1.69
N GLU A 99 5.12 12.23 0.80
CA GLU A 99 3.76 12.69 1.08
C GLU A 99 2.75 11.83 0.30
N GLY A 100 1.53 11.69 0.84
CA GLY A 100 0.49 10.85 0.26
C GLY A 100 0.58 9.38 0.69
N HIS A 101 -0.01 8.50 -0.12
CA HIS A 101 -0.12 7.05 0.17
C HIS A 101 0.65 6.18 -0.82
N PHE A 102 0.78 6.62 -2.07
CA PHE A 102 1.38 5.83 -3.15
C PHE A 102 2.20 6.71 -4.08
N VAL A 103 3.12 6.09 -4.80
CA VAL A 103 3.83 6.68 -5.95
C VAL A 103 3.44 5.93 -7.20
N PHE A 104 3.31 6.63 -8.32
CA PHE A 104 2.96 6.04 -9.60
C PHE A 104 3.69 6.72 -10.75
N ILE A 105 3.77 6.01 -11.88
CA ILE A 105 4.43 6.50 -13.09
C ILE A 105 3.41 6.73 -14.21
N THR A 106 3.74 7.66 -15.11
CA THR A 106 3.04 7.76 -16.40
C THR A 106 3.76 6.89 -17.41
N THR A 107 3.15 5.78 -17.80
CA THR A 107 3.74 4.86 -18.78
C THR A 107 3.74 5.49 -20.18
N PRO A 108 4.89 5.67 -20.85
CA PRO A 108 4.92 6.19 -22.21
C PRO A 108 4.25 5.23 -23.21
N SER A 109 3.77 5.76 -24.34
CA SER A 109 2.93 5.02 -25.29
C SER A 109 3.59 3.78 -25.89
N ASN A 110 4.90 3.80 -26.05
CA ASN A 110 5.72 2.70 -26.59
C ASN A 110 6.30 1.79 -25.49
N TYR A 111 5.77 1.86 -24.27
CA TYR A 111 6.15 0.97 -23.17
C TYR A 111 4.95 0.27 -22.55
N ILE A 112 5.24 -0.85 -21.91
CA ILE A 112 4.37 -1.54 -20.98
C ILE A 112 5.06 -1.62 -19.61
N SER A 113 4.28 -1.54 -18.53
CA SER A 113 4.83 -1.75 -17.19
C SER A 113 5.02 -3.23 -16.91
N THR A 114 6.20 -3.61 -16.43
CA THR A 114 6.55 -4.97 -16.01
C THR A 114 6.44 -5.13 -14.49
N THR A 115 6.42 -4.01 -13.76
CA THR A 115 6.00 -3.91 -12.36
C THR A 115 4.60 -3.29 -12.25
N PRO A 116 3.94 -3.31 -11.08
CA PRO A 116 2.80 -2.44 -10.82
C PRO A 116 3.13 -0.97 -11.18
N TRP A 117 2.21 -0.30 -11.85
CA TRP A 117 2.36 1.11 -12.28
C TRP A 117 2.18 2.10 -11.12
N TYR A 118 1.71 1.62 -9.96
CA TYR A 118 1.71 2.32 -8.68
C TYR A 118 2.26 1.42 -7.57
N LYS A 119 2.78 2.03 -6.51
CA LYS A 119 3.36 1.36 -5.35
C LYS A 119 3.01 2.09 -4.06
N ASP A 120 2.71 1.36 -3.00
CA ASP A 120 2.48 1.95 -1.68
C ASP A 120 3.80 2.50 -1.11
N LEU A 121 3.76 3.66 -0.46
CA LEU A 121 4.94 4.26 0.15
C LEU A 121 5.56 3.40 1.26
N LEU A 122 4.81 2.45 1.80
CA LEU A 122 5.27 1.47 2.78
C LEU A 122 6.09 0.34 2.16
N GLU A 123 6.08 0.17 0.83
CA GLU A 123 6.92 -0.80 0.15
C GLU A 123 8.42 -0.48 0.29
N ASP A 124 9.23 -1.52 0.44
CA ASP A 124 10.68 -1.38 0.53
C ASP A 124 11.30 -0.99 -0.83
N ASN A 125 10.71 -1.51 -1.92
CA ASN A 125 11.15 -1.34 -3.29
C ASN A 125 10.18 -0.45 -4.08
N LEU A 126 10.66 0.75 -4.41
CA LEU A 126 9.95 1.76 -5.19
C LEU A 126 10.57 1.92 -6.59
N HIS A 127 11.10 0.85 -7.17
CA HIS A 127 11.57 0.83 -8.56
C HIS A 127 10.42 0.46 -9.50
N PHE A 128 10.45 1.01 -10.72
CA PHE A 128 9.46 0.71 -11.75
C PHE A 128 10.14 0.14 -12.99
N GLY A 129 9.72 -1.05 -13.40
CA GLY A 129 10.18 -1.68 -14.63
C GLY A 129 9.27 -1.33 -15.80
N LEU A 130 9.87 -0.93 -16.92
CA LEU A 130 9.19 -0.70 -18.18
C LEU A 130 9.85 -1.51 -19.29
N LYS A 131 9.05 -2.11 -20.16
CA LYS A 131 9.53 -2.81 -21.36
C LYS A 131 9.10 -2.08 -22.62
N PHE A 132 10.07 -1.75 -23.46
CA PHE A 132 9.83 -1.14 -24.76
C PHE A 132 9.01 -2.09 -25.66
N THR A 133 7.88 -1.61 -26.16
CA THR A 133 6.94 -2.33 -27.02
C THR A 133 6.38 -1.34 -28.05
N PRO A 134 7.06 -1.13 -29.20
CA PRO A 134 6.69 -0.12 -30.18
C PRO A 134 5.41 -0.48 -30.96
N ASP A 135 5.08 -1.77 -31.04
CA ASP A 135 3.90 -2.29 -31.76
C ASP A 135 2.59 -2.17 -30.97
N LYS A 136 2.60 -1.46 -29.82
CA LYS A 136 1.39 -1.18 -29.05
C LYS A 136 0.52 -0.21 -29.84
N ASP A 137 -0.35 -0.75 -30.69
CA ASP A 137 -1.28 0.02 -31.52
C ASP A 137 -2.29 0.73 -30.62
N SER A 138 -1.98 1.99 -30.25
CA SER A 138 -2.79 2.81 -29.36
C SER A 138 -4.09 3.32 -30.00
N LYS A 139 -4.43 2.83 -31.20
CA LYS A 139 -5.63 3.25 -31.95
C LYS A 139 -6.92 2.65 -31.40
N GLN A 140 -6.85 1.55 -30.65
CA GLN A 140 -8.00 0.90 -30.06
C GLN A 140 -7.89 0.94 -28.53
N PHE A 141 -8.77 1.72 -27.89
CA PHE A 141 -8.85 1.82 -26.44
C PHE A 141 -10.27 1.56 -25.96
N THR A 142 -10.39 0.94 -24.79
CA THR A 142 -11.65 0.78 -24.06
C THR A 142 -11.61 1.70 -22.86
N PHE A 143 -12.55 2.62 -22.77
CA PHE A 143 -12.74 3.42 -21.56
C PHE A 143 -13.85 2.77 -20.72
N VAL A 144 -13.61 2.65 -19.42
CA VAL A 144 -14.63 2.27 -18.44
C VAL A 144 -14.97 3.52 -17.65
N GLN A 145 -16.22 3.96 -17.72
CA GLN A 145 -16.72 5.06 -16.90
C GLN A 145 -17.36 4.47 -15.65
N ILE A 146 -16.75 4.73 -14.49
CA ILE A 146 -17.32 4.37 -13.19
C ILE A 146 -17.80 5.67 -12.54
N THR A 147 -19.11 5.86 -12.47
CA THR A 147 -19.71 6.97 -11.72
C THR A 147 -20.19 6.48 -10.38
N ASP A 148 -19.63 7.05 -9.33
CA ASP A 148 -20.14 7.03 -7.94
C ASP A 148 -20.47 5.64 -7.38
N ILE A 149 -19.44 4.93 -6.91
CA ILE A 149 -19.59 3.60 -6.29
C ILE A 149 -20.19 3.78 -4.89
N HIS A 150 -21.51 3.77 -4.79
CA HIS A 150 -22.20 3.65 -3.51
C HIS A 150 -22.30 2.17 -3.13
N LEU A 151 -21.45 1.74 -2.19
CA LEU A 151 -21.59 0.43 -1.56
C LEU A 151 -22.49 0.58 -0.33
N ASP A 152 -23.71 0.07 -0.46
CA ASP A 152 -24.59 -0.19 0.66
C ASP A 152 -24.11 -1.45 1.41
N THR A 153 -24.21 -1.44 2.74
CA THR A 153 -23.96 -2.61 3.60
C THR A 153 -25.00 -3.73 3.47
N ILE A 154 -26.05 -3.54 2.67
CA ILE A 154 -27.06 -4.58 2.42
C ILE A 154 -26.44 -5.75 1.64
N GLU A 155 -26.42 -6.90 2.30
CA GLU A 155 -25.87 -8.18 1.83
C GLU A 155 -26.39 -8.61 0.44
N GLU A 156 -27.66 -8.31 0.12
CA GLU A 156 -28.28 -8.64 -1.16
C GLU A 156 -27.67 -7.86 -2.34
N HIS A 157 -27.25 -6.61 -2.12
CA HIS A 157 -26.61 -5.78 -3.15
C HIS A 157 -25.16 -6.21 -3.41
N ARG A 158 -24.48 -6.78 -2.39
CA ARG A 158 -23.11 -7.31 -2.51
C ARG A 158 -23.02 -8.46 -3.51
N ILE A 159 -24.04 -9.32 -3.56
CA ILE A 159 -24.14 -10.45 -4.50
C ILE A 159 -24.17 -9.97 -5.96
N PHE A 160 -24.81 -8.83 -6.25
CA PHE A 160 -24.84 -8.26 -7.60
C PHE A 160 -23.47 -7.73 -8.03
N PHE A 161 -22.73 -7.11 -7.11
CA PHE A 161 -21.37 -6.63 -7.38
C PHE A 161 -20.39 -7.78 -7.63
N GLU A 162 -20.40 -8.84 -6.81
CA GLU A 162 -19.51 -10.00 -7.03
C GLU A 162 -19.78 -10.67 -8.38
N LYS A 163 -21.05 -10.76 -8.79
CA LYS A 163 -21.42 -11.29 -10.10
C LYS A 163 -20.91 -10.39 -11.24
N ALA A 164 -21.00 -9.07 -11.10
CA ALA A 164 -20.49 -8.12 -12.09
C ALA A 164 -18.96 -8.18 -12.25
N ILE A 165 -18.23 -8.36 -11.14
CA ILE A 165 -16.77 -8.55 -11.15
C ILE A 165 -16.38 -9.88 -11.81
N SER A 166 -17.16 -10.94 -11.61
CA SER A 166 -16.88 -12.27 -12.19
C SER A 166 -17.01 -12.37 -13.72
N CYS A 167 -17.60 -11.36 -14.37
CA CYS A 167 -17.83 -11.32 -15.82
C CYS A 167 -16.84 -10.44 -16.59
N ILE A 168 -15.82 -9.91 -15.91
CA ILE A 168 -14.64 -9.24 -16.50
C ILE A 168 -13.51 -10.25 -16.53
#